data_AF-A0A5K1ASP4-F1
#
_entry.id   AF-A0A5K1ASP4-F1
#
_cell.length_a   1.000
_cell.length_b   1.000
_cell.length_c   1.000
_cell.angle_alpha   90.00
_cell.angle_beta   90.00
_cell.angle_gamma   90.00
#
_symmetry.space_group_name_H-M   'P 1'
#
loop_
_entity.id
_entity.type
_entity.pdbx_description
1 polymer ?
#
loop_
_entity_poly.entity_id
_entity_poly.type
_entity_poly.pdbx_seq_one_letter_code
_entity_poly.pdbx_strand_id
1 'polypeptide(L)'
;LDLNCGPFLGDHTEAAVKSGILNESAVDGAVTNNVRVLMRLGFFDGDPSKQPYGNLGSGDVCTAKNQELAAEAARQGIVLLKNTDGSLPLSPAKIKTLAVIGPNANATKTMIGNYE
;
A
#
# COMPACT_ATOMS: atom_id res chain seq x y z
N LEU A 1 14.91 13.87 -12.25
CA LEU A 1 14.61 12.98 -11.10
C LEU A 1 14.27 13.92 -9.97
N ASP A 2 13.01 13.91 -9.53
CA ASP A 2 12.52 14.97 -8.65
C ASP A 2 12.61 14.60 -7.16
N LEU A 3 12.73 13.30 -6.87
CA LEU A 3 12.86 12.75 -5.53
C LEU A 3 13.90 11.64 -5.51
N ASN A 4 14.65 11.56 -4.41
CA ASN A 4 15.52 10.43 -4.10
C ASN A 4 15.15 9.90 -2.73
N CYS A 5 14.70 8.64 -2.68
CA CYS A 5 14.48 7.93 -1.43
C CYS A 5 15.84 7.38 -0.96
N GLY A 6 16.65 8.27 -0.39
CA GLY A 6 18.04 8.02 -0.03
C GLY A 6 18.79 9.34 0.17
N PRO A 7 20.05 9.29 0.62
CA PRO A 7 20.79 10.49 0.97
C PRO A 7 21.47 11.14 -0.25
N PHE A 8 21.59 10.42 -1.37
CA PHE A 8 22.45 10.80 -2.50
C PHE A 8 22.21 12.23 -3.01
N LEU A 9 20.95 12.62 -3.22
CA LEU A 9 20.67 14.00 -3.66
C LEU A 9 20.94 15.03 -2.57
N GLY A 10 20.68 14.71 -1.30
CA GLY A 10 21.02 15.60 -0.18
C GLY A 10 22.53 15.81 -0.06
N ASP A 11 23.32 14.75 -0.25
CA ASP A 11 24.75 14.74 -0.01
C ASP A 11 25.57 15.35 -1.16
N HIS A 12 25.07 15.28 -2.40
CA HIS A 12 25.89 15.56 -3.59
C HIS A 12 25.38 16.69 -4.50
N THR A 13 24.11 17.07 -4.41
CA THR A 13 23.52 18.04 -5.36
C THR A 13 24.19 19.40 -5.27
N GLU A 14 24.48 19.90 -4.07
CA GLU A 14 25.12 21.20 -3.89
C GLU A 14 26.51 21.26 -4.55
N ALA A 15 27.33 20.23 -4.33
CA ALA A 15 28.66 20.14 -4.93
C ALA A 15 28.59 20.05 -6.47
N ALA A 16 27.60 19.31 -7.01
CA ALA A 16 27.36 19.21 -8.44
C ALA A 16 26.95 20.55 -9.08
N VAL A 17 26.14 21.34 -8.37
CA VAL A 17 25.77 22.71 -8.82
C VAL A 17 26.98 23.63 -8.77
N LYS A 18 27.71 23.65 -7.64
CA LYS A 18 28.92 24.47 -7.47
C LYS A 18 30.02 24.17 -8.48
N SER A 19 30.12 22.92 -8.94
CA SER A 19 31.10 22.48 -9.95
C SER A 19 30.61 22.63 -11.39
N GLY A 20 29.39 23.09 -11.63
CA GLY A 20 28.80 23.27 -12.96
C GLY A 20 28.42 21.97 -13.67
N ILE A 21 28.45 20.83 -12.96
CA ILE A 21 27.98 19.53 -13.47
C ILE A 21 26.45 19.54 -13.60
N LEU A 22 25.77 20.30 -12.74
CA LEU A 22 24.32 20.44 -12.71
C LEU A 22 23.92 21.93 -12.71
N ASN A 23 22.95 22.29 -13.54
CA ASN A 23 22.34 23.62 -13.47
C ASN A 23 21.36 23.71 -12.30
N GLU A 24 21.41 24.80 -11.53
CA GLU A 24 20.50 25.05 -10.41
C GLU A 24 19.02 25.02 -10.82
N SER A 25 18.70 25.48 -12.04
CA SER A 25 17.34 25.43 -12.58
C SER A 25 16.75 24.02 -12.69
N ALA A 26 17.59 22.98 -12.78
CA ALA A 26 17.15 21.60 -12.71
C ALA A 26 16.68 21.21 -11.30
N VAL A 27 17.35 21.73 -10.26
CA VAL A 27 16.93 21.59 -8.85
C VAL A 27 15.64 22.35 -8.61
N ASP A 28 15.53 23.59 -9.10
CA ASP A 28 14.31 24.39 -9.01
C ASP A 28 13.12 23.70 -9.65
N GLY A 29 13.32 23.08 -10.82
CA GLY A 29 12.31 22.27 -11.50
C GLY A 29 11.83 21.09 -10.65
N ALA A 30 12.75 20.34 -10.05
CA ALA A 30 12.45 19.22 -9.17
C ALA A 30 11.65 19.66 -7.92
N VAL A 31 12.07 20.75 -7.27
CA VAL A 31 11.36 21.30 -6.10
C VAL A 31 9.98 21.82 -6.50
N THR A 32 9.89 22.55 -7.63
CA THR A 32 8.63 23.09 -8.14
C THR A 32 7.61 21.97 -8.40
N ASN A 33 8.03 20.86 -8.99
CA ASN A 33 7.14 19.72 -9.23
C ASN A 33 6.62 19.09 -7.93
N ASN A 34 7.48 18.94 -6.92
CA ASN A 34 7.09 18.43 -5.60
C ASN A 34 6.08 19.37 -4.91
N VAL A 35 6.41 20.66 -4.83
CA VAL A 35 5.54 21.66 -4.19
C VAL A 35 4.21 21.77 -4.93
N ARG A 36 4.19 21.65 -6.26
CA ARG A 36 2.95 21.63 -7.06
C ARG A 36 2.03 20.47 -6.65
N VAL A 37 2.58 19.29 -6.37
CA VAL A 37 1.77 18.14 -5.91
C VAL A 37 1.22 18.41 -4.50
N LEU A 38 2.04 18.95 -3.59
CA LEU A 38 1.60 19.33 -2.24
C LEU A 38 0.47 20.39 -2.28
N MET A 39 0.59 21.38 -3.16
CA MET A 39 -0.48 22.38 -3.39
C MET A 39 -1.77 21.71 -3.89
N ARG A 40 -1.69 20.79 -4.86
CA ARG A 40 -2.87 20.05 -5.36
C ARG A 40 -3.57 19.21 -4.28
N LEU A 41 -2.84 18.78 -3.26
CA LEU A 41 -3.36 18.03 -2.11
C LEU A 41 -3.86 18.94 -0.98
N GLY A 42 -3.84 20.27 -1.17
CA GLY A 42 -4.29 21.25 -0.18
C GLY A 42 -3.36 21.41 1.02
N PHE A 43 -2.09 21.01 0.90
CA PHE A 43 -1.12 21.04 2.02
C PHE A 43 -0.88 22.46 2.55
N PHE A 44 -1.11 23.49 1.73
CA PHE A 44 -0.90 24.90 2.07
C PHE A 44 -2.21 25.69 2.26
N ASP A 45 -3.37 25.04 2.24
CA ASP A 45 -4.68 25.69 2.20
C ASP A 45 -5.26 26.00 3.60
N GLY A 46 -4.38 26.21 4.58
CA GLY A 46 -4.74 26.58 5.94
C GLY A 46 -5.17 25.40 6.81
N ASP A 47 -6.36 25.49 7.42
CA ASP A 47 -6.89 24.49 8.35
C ASP A 47 -7.14 23.15 7.63
N PRO A 48 -6.38 22.07 7.95
CA PRO A 48 -6.52 20.79 7.27
C PRO A 48 -7.93 20.20 7.40
N SER A 49 -8.65 20.45 8.49
CA SER A 49 -10.01 19.93 8.71
C SER A 49 -11.03 20.47 7.70
N LYS A 50 -10.72 21.60 7.06
CA LYS A 50 -11.55 22.22 6.01
C LYS A 50 -11.22 21.72 4.61
N GLN A 51 -10.21 20.85 4.48
CA GLN A 51 -9.78 20.29 3.19
C GLN A 51 -10.51 18.96 2.88
N PRO A 52 -10.53 18.51 1.60
CA PRO A 52 -11.31 17.34 1.18
C PRO A 52 -11.05 16.04 1.96
N TYR A 53 -9.83 15.87 2.49
CA TYR A 53 -9.42 14.69 3.26
C TYR A 53 -9.27 14.95 4.77
N GLY A 54 -9.54 16.18 5.22
CA GLY A 54 -9.27 16.64 6.58
C GLY A 54 -10.04 15.95 7.69
N ASN A 55 -11.18 15.35 7.34
CA ASN A 55 -12.07 14.70 8.29
C ASN A 55 -11.83 13.18 8.38
N LEU A 56 -10.91 12.64 7.58
CA LEU A 56 -10.55 11.22 7.68
C LEU A 56 -9.75 10.98 8.97
N GLY A 57 -10.14 9.95 9.71
CA GLY A 57 -9.49 9.61 10.98
C GLY A 57 -9.52 8.11 11.28
N SER A 58 -9.23 7.76 12.53
CA SER A 58 -9.18 6.37 12.99
C SER A 58 -10.51 5.63 12.82
N GLY A 59 -11.64 6.34 12.86
CA GLY A 59 -12.97 5.78 12.62
C GLY A 59 -13.20 5.32 11.17
N ASP A 60 -12.43 5.83 10.21
CA ASP A 60 -12.49 5.44 8.79
C ASP A 60 -11.57 4.26 8.47
N VAL A 61 -10.70 3.89 9.42
CA VAL A 61 -9.74 2.78 9.30
C VAL A 61 -10.38 1.49 9.81
N CYS A 62 -10.11 0.37 9.13
CA CYS A 62 -10.55 -0.97 9.54
C CYS A 62 -12.07 -1.10 9.78
N THR A 63 -12.89 -0.31 9.08
CA THR A 63 -14.36 -0.42 9.14
C THR A 63 -14.83 -1.79 8.66
N ALA A 64 -16.02 -2.22 9.09
CA ALA A 64 -16.61 -3.49 8.64
C ALA A 64 -16.68 -3.59 7.11
N LYS A 65 -16.95 -2.46 6.42
CA LYS A 65 -16.95 -2.38 4.96
C LYS A 65 -15.56 -2.64 4.37
N ASN A 66 -14.51 -2.07 4.94
CA ASN A 66 -13.13 -2.26 4.47
C ASN A 66 -12.66 -3.71 4.73
N GLN A 67 -13.03 -4.29 5.87
CA GLN A 67 -12.72 -5.70 6.18
C GLN A 67 -13.42 -6.65 5.21
N GLU A 68 -14.70 -6.41 4.89
CA GLU A 68 -15.42 -7.22 3.92
C GLU A 68 -14.87 -7.06 2.51
N LEU A 69 -14.43 -5.85 2.12
CA LEU A 69 -13.76 -5.65 0.83
C LEU A 69 -12.48 -6.48 0.72
N ALA A 70 -11.67 -6.53 1.78
CA ALA A 70 -10.47 -7.37 1.83
C ALA A 70 -10.83 -8.87 1.77
N ALA A 71 -11.86 -9.29 2.49
CA ALA A 71 -12.35 -10.67 2.46
C ALA A 71 -12.86 -11.06 1.06
N GLU A 72 -13.59 -10.18 0.39
CA GLU A 72 -14.09 -10.42 -0.95
C GLU A 72 -12.96 -10.52 -1.98
N ALA A 73 -11.96 -9.63 -1.90
CA ALA A 73 -10.77 -9.74 -2.73
C ALA A 73 -10.06 -11.10 -2.54
N ALA A 74 -9.97 -11.58 -1.29
CA ALA A 74 -9.41 -12.90 -1.01
C ALA A 74 -10.28 -14.04 -1.59
N ARG A 75 -11.61 -13.99 -1.44
CA ARG A 75 -12.52 -15.00 -2.00
C ARG A 75 -12.41 -15.10 -3.52
N GLN A 76 -12.30 -13.96 -4.21
CA GLN A 76 -12.16 -13.91 -5.67
C GLN A 76 -10.74 -14.27 -6.14
N GLY A 77 -9.72 -14.05 -5.31
CA GLY A 77 -8.32 -14.32 -5.64
C GLY A 77 -7.87 -15.78 -5.47
N ILE A 78 -8.63 -16.62 -4.76
CA ILE A 78 -8.29 -18.04 -4.56
C ILE A 78 -8.47 -18.82 -5.87
N VAL A 79 -7.41 -19.51 -6.30
CA VAL A 79 -7.41 -20.31 -7.53
C VAL A 79 -7.52 -21.80 -7.22
N LEU A 80 -8.56 -22.45 -7.74
CA LEU A 80 -8.70 -23.91 -7.69
C LEU A 80 -7.93 -24.55 -8.86
N LEU A 81 -6.71 -25.03 -8.59
CA LEU A 81 -5.86 -25.64 -9.62
C LEU A 81 -6.26 -27.06 -10.02
N LYS A 82 -6.82 -27.84 -9.08
CA LYS A 82 -7.20 -29.23 -9.29
C LYS A 82 -8.43 -29.59 -8.46
N ASN A 83 -9.41 -30.24 -9.10
CA ASN A 83 -10.55 -30.86 -8.43
C ASN A 83 -10.76 -32.26 -9.04
N THR A 84 -10.67 -33.30 -8.23
CA THR A 84 -10.76 -34.70 -8.69
C THR A 84 -11.94 -35.38 -8.00
N ASP A 85 -12.70 -36.16 -8.75
CA ASP A 85 -13.83 -36.97 -8.27
C ASP A 85 -14.88 -36.18 -7.47
N GLY A 86 -15.06 -34.88 -7.77
CA GLY A 86 -16.00 -34.02 -7.06
C GLY A 86 -15.68 -33.84 -5.57
N SER A 87 -14.38 -33.90 -5.20
CA SER A 87 -13.93 -33.78 -3.81
C SER A 87 -14.33 -32.45 -3.16
N LEU A 88 -14.42 -31.37 -3.96
CA LEU A 88 -14.91 -30.07 -3.52
C LEU A 88 -16.23 -29.69 -4.25
N PRO A 89 -17.17 -29.01 -3.57
CA PRO A 89 -17.09 -28.52 -2.19
C PRO A 89 -17.29 -29.63 -1.13
N LEU A 90 -16.63 -29.47 0.02
CA LEU A 90 -16.81 -30.39 1.15
C LEU A 90 -18.27 -30.36 1.64
N SER A 91 -18.83 -31.53 1.95
CA SER A 91 -20.21 -31.66 2.44
C SER A 91 -20.26 -31.72 3.97
N PRO A 92 -20.83 -30.72 4.67
CA PRO A 92 -20.99 -30.76 6.13
C PRO A 92 -21.94 -31.88 6.61
N ALA A 93 -22.80 -32.37 5.72
CA ALA A 93 -23.68 -33.50 6.01
C ALA A 93 -22.88 -34.81 6.14
N LYS A 94 -21.85 -35.00 5.31
CA LYS A 94 -21.05 -36.23 5.23
C LYS A 94 -19.79 -36.20 6.10
N ILE A 95 -19.14 -35.03 6.21
CA ILE A 95 -17.88 -34.87 6.94
C ILE A 95 -18.19 -34.30 8.32
N LYS A 96 -17.92 -35.08 9.38
CA LYS A 96 -18.14 -34.68 10.78
C LYS A 96 -16.89 -34.22 11.50
N THR A 97 -15.73 -34.54 10.94
CA THR A 97 -14.43 -34.19 11.51
C THR A 97 -13.47 -33.88 10.37
N LEU A 98 -12.70 -32.80 10.51
CA LEU A 98 -11.73 -32.36 9.51
C LEU A 98 -10.38 -32.18 10.20
N ALA A 99 -9.34 -32.83 9.68
CA ALA A 99 -7.97 -32.58 10.10
C ALA A 99 -7.38 -31.46 9.23
N VAL A 100 -6.88 -30.38 9.86
CA VAL A 100 -6.19 -29.28 9.19
C VAL A 100 -4.70 -29.41 9.49
N ILE A 101 -3.91 -29.75 8.47
CA ILE A 101 -2.50 -30.13 8.62
C ILE A 101 -1.64 -29.30 7.67
N GLY A 102 -0.48 -28.85 8.16
CA GLY A 102 0.51 -28.13 7.39
C GLY A 102 1.00 -26.87 8.13
N PRO A 103 2.17 -26.32 7.75
CA PRO A 103 2.75 -25.16 8.43
C PRO A 103 1.88 -23.90 8.36
N ASN A 104 0.99 -23.81 7.35
CA ASN A 104 0.09 -22.67 7.16
C ASN A 104 -1.29 -22.85 7.80
N ALA A 105 -1.54 -23.95 8.53
CA ALA A 105 -2.84 -24.25 9.12
C ALA A 105 -3.33 -23.19 10.13
N ASN A 106 -2.39 -22.52 10.82
CA ASN A 106 -2.65 -21.46 11.79
C ASN A 106 -1.73 -20.25 11.56
N ALA A 107 -1.46 -19.91 10.30
CA ALA A 107 -0.60 -18.79 9.95
C ALA A 107 -1.33 -17.46 10.07
N THR A 108 -0.64 -16.45 10.64
CA THR A 108 -1.11 -15.06 10.68
C THR A 108 -0.23 -14.17 9.81
N LYS A 109 1.02 -13.92 10.22
CA LYS A 109 1.98 -13.06 9.49
C LYS A 109 2.27 -13.56 8.07
N THR A 110 2.47 -14.87 7.90
CA THR A 110 2.72 -15.46 6.58
C THR A 110 1.60 -15.17 5.57
N MET A 111 0.35 -14.99 6.04
CA MET A 111 -0.79 -14.68 5.18
C MET A 111 -0.80 -13.24 4.67
N ILE A 112 -0.08 -12.32 5.33
CA ILE A 112 0.01 -10.90 4.97
C ILE A 112 1.13 -10.68 3.95
N GLY A 113 2.20 -11.48 4.01
CA GLY A 113 3.27 -11.50 3.01
C GLY A 113 4.46 -10.60 3.38
N ASN A 114 4.62 -9.49 2.68
CA ASN A 114 5.69 -8.51 2.87
C ASN A 114 5.13 -7.08 2.91
N TYR A 115 5.99 -6.08 3.07
CA TYR A 115 5.59 -4.68 3.27
C TYR A 115 4.62 -4.50 4.46
N GLU A 116 4.80 -5.32 5.51
CA GLU A 116 4.22 -5.08 6.84
C GLU A 116 4.84 -3.86 7.53
#